data_AF-A0A432RS64-F1
#
_entry.id   AF-A0A432RS64-F1
#
_cell.length_a   1.000
_cell.length_b   1.000
_cell.length_c   1.000
_cell.angle_alpha   90.00
_cell.angle_beta   90.00
_cell.angle_gamma   90.00
#
_symmetry.space_group_name_H-M   'P 1'
#
loop_
_entity.id
_entity.type
_entity.pdbx_description
1 polymer ?
#
loop_
_entity_poly.entity_id
_entity_poly.type
_entity_poly.pdbx_seq_one_letter_code
_entity_poly.pdbx_strand_id
1 'polypeptide(L)'
;MTTDLNHASERTSGVTMTLVNASNSIVSAAHQMSMSNQEMAGVANDTANEAQTSSELTNQGIQAVNTSQGAIDGLVRDINDALNRAGELEKSSEAIASVLEVIRNIAEQTNLLALNAAIEAARAGEQGRGFAVVADEVRTLATRTQDSTNEIETMIEQLKVNVQESSRAIQNSRNNADTTVANFDEVIRIFGSLEE
;
A
#
# COMPACT_ATOMS: atom_id res chain seq x y z
N MET A 1 -68.03 74.41 -23.45
CA MET A 1 -68.03 74.12 -22.00
C MET A 1 -68.59 72.72 -21.68
N THR A 2 -69.85 72.38 -22.02
CA THR A 2 -70.39 71.02 -21.79
C THR A 2 -69.74 69.95 -22.67
N THR A 3 -69.47 70.26 -23.95
CA THR A 3 -68.79 69.34 -24.88
C THR A 3 -67.32 69.10 -24.51
N ASP A 4 -66.62 70.15 -24.06
CA ASP A 4 -65.24 70.05 -23.58
C ASP A 4 -65.15 69.22 -22.29
N LEU A 5 -66.14 69.36 -21.40
CA LEU A 5 -66.27 68.53 -20.20
C LEU A 5 -66.50 67.06 -20.55
N ASN A 6 -67.32 66.79 -21.58
CA ASN A 6 -67.62 65.44 -22.03
C ASN A 6 -66.37 64.75 -22.60
N HIS A 7 -65.62 65.45 -23.46
CA HIS A 7 -64.33 64.96 -23.98
C HIS A 7 -63.27 64.78 -22.89
N ALA A 8 -63.19 65.69 -21.92
CA ALA A 8 -62.30 65.54 -20.77
C ALA A 8 -62.68 64.33 -19.88
N SER A 9 -63.99 64.10 -19.70
CA SER A 9 -64.53 62.94 -18.97
C SER A 9 -64.21 61.62 -19.68
N GLU A 10 -64.42 61.55 -21.00
CA GLU A 10 -64.06 60.37 -21.81
C GLU A 10 -62.56 60.06 -21.75
N ARG A 11 -61.71 61.08 -21.88
CA ARG A 11 -60.25 60.94 -21.73
C ARG A 11 -59.87 60.47 -20.33
N THR A 12 -60.47 61.04 -19.29
CA THR A 12 -60.21 60.66 -17.89
C THR A 12 -60.63 59.22 -17.63
N SER A 13 -61.77 58.79 -18.16
CA SER A 13 -62.25 57.40 -18.08
C SER A 13 -61.28 56.43 -18.77
N GLY A 14 -60.80 56.77 -19.97
CA GLY A 14 -59.78 55.99 -20.68
C GLY A 14 -58.46 55.88 -19.91
N VAL A 15 -57.96 56.99 -19.36
CA VAL A 15 -56.75 56.99 -18.50
C VAL A 15 -56.97 56.16 -17.24
N THR A 16 -58.13 56.28 -16.60
CA THR A 16 -58.47 55.51 -15.38
C THR A 16 -58.49 54.01 -15.67
N MET A 17 -59.04 53.60 -16.83
CA MET A 17 -59.04 52.20 -17.25
C MET A 17 -57.62 51.67 -17.49
N THR A 18 -56.76 52.44 -18.16
CA THR A 18 -55.34 52.08 -18.32
C THR A 18 -54.62 51.99 -16.98
N LEU A 19 -54.89 52.92 -16.05
CA LEU A 19 -54.28 52.93 -14.73
C LEU A 19 -54.71 51.72 -13.89
N VAL A 20 -55.99 51.34 -13.93
CA VAL A 20 -56.51 50.14 -13.26
C VAL A 20 -55.82 48.87 -13.80
N ASN A 21 -55.67 48.75 -15.12
CA ASN A 21 -54.96 47.62 -15.72
C ASN A 21 -53.48 47.57 -15.30
N ALA A 22 -52.78 48.70 -15.34
CA ALA A 22 -51.40 48.79 -14.88
C ALA A 22 -51.24 48.43 -13.40
N SER A 23 -52.15 48.91 -12.54
CA SER A 23 -52.18 48.58 -11.12
C SER A 23 -52.36 47.07 -10.88
N ASN A 24 -53.27 46.42 -11.61
CA ASN A 24 -53.47 44.98 -11.53
C ASN A 24 -52.21 44.20 -11.96
N SER A 25 -51.53 44.64 -13.03
CA SER A 25 -50.26 44.04 -13.45
C SER A 25 -49.15 44.19 -12.40
N ILE A 26 -49.05 45.36 -11.74
CA ILE A 26 -48.09 45.60 -10.65
C ILE A 26 -48.37 44.66 -9.47
N VAL A 27 -49.65 44.50 -9.07
CA VAL A 27 -50.02 43.61 -7.98
C VAL A 27 -49.63 42.16 -8.30
N SER A 28 -49.91 41.68 -9.51
CA SER A 28 -49.50 40.34 -9.94
C SER A 28 -47.97 40.18 -9.95
N ALA A 29 -47.23 41.17 -10.44
CA ALA A 29 -45.78 41.15 -10.43
C ALA A 29 -45.21 41.15 -9.00
N ALA A 30 -45.79 41.94 -8.10
CA ALA A 30 -45.41 41.96 -6.69
C ALA A 30 -45.68 40.63 -5.99
N HIS A 31 -46.80 39.98 -6.28
CA HIS A 31 -47.11 38.64 -5.78
C HIS A 31 -46.10 37.61 -6.29
N GLN A 32 -45.80 37.64 -7.59
CA GLN A 32 -44.81 36.73 -8.18
C GLN A 32 -43.41 36.95 -7.60
N MET A 33 -43.01 38.21 -7.41
CA MET A 33 -41.76 38.56 -6.76
C MET A 33 -41.70 38.07 -5.30
N SER A 34 -42.79 38.20 -4.55
CA SER A 34 -42.86 37.69 -3.17
C SER A 34 -42.67 36.17 -3.10
N MET A 35 -43.29 35.41 -4.03
CA MET A 35 -43.11 33.97 -4.11
C MET A 35 -41.67 33.59 -4.46
N SER A 36 -41.07 34.24 -5.48
CA SER A 36 -39.67 33.99 -5.84
C SER A 36 -38.70 34.34 -4.71
N ASN A 37 -39.00 35.36 -3.91
CA ASN A 37 -38.15 35.73 -2.77
C ASN A 37 -38.23 34.70 -1.63
N GLN A 38 -39.40 34.10 -1.40
CA GLN A 38 -39.57 32.98 -0.46
C GLN A 38 -38.83 31.73 -0.93
N GLU A 39 -38.93 31.40 -2.22
CA GLU A 39 -38.20 30.29 -2.82
C GLU A 39 -36.68 30.50 -2.73
N MET A 40 -36.21 31.71 -3.04
CA MET A 40 -34.80 32.08 -2.91
C MET A 40 -34.29 31.95 -1.47
N ALA A 41 -35.09 32.35 -0.47
CA ALA A 41 -34.74 32.16 0.93
C ALA A 41 -34.63 30.67 1.31
N GLY A 42 -35.51 29.83 0.76
CA GLY A 42 -35.43 28.37 0.93
C GLY A 42 -34.14 27.79 0.35
N VAL A 43 -33.85 28.10 -0.92
CA VAL A 43 -32.63 27.65 -1.61
C VAL A 43 -31.37 28.12 -0.89
N ALA A 44 -31.34 29.36 -0.39
CA ALA A 44 -30.20 29.88 0.37
C ALA A 44 -29.98 29.12 1.69
N ASN A 45 -31.07 28.75 2.39
CA ASN A 45 -30.99 27.98 3.62
C ASN A 45 -30.52 26.54 3.36
N ASP A 46 -31.02 25.91 2.29
CA ASP A 46 -30.60 24.57 1.89
C ASP A 46 -29.12 24.56 1.49
N THR A 47 -28.67 25.56 0.71
CA THR A 47 -27.27 25.74 0.34
C THR A 47 -26.36 25.90 1.57
N ALA A 48 -26.81 26.65 2.58
CA ALA A 48 -26.06 26.82 3.82
C ALA A 48 -25.93 25.50 4.60
N ASN A 49 -27.00 24.70 4.66
CA ASN A 49 -26.98 23.38 5.29
C ASN A 49 -26.07 22.38 4.54
N GLU A 50 -26.08 22.41 3.21
CA GLU A 50 -25.19 21.59 2.39
C GLU A 50 -23.73 21.99 2.59
N ALA A 51 -23.42 23.28 2.66
CA ALA A 51 -22.07 23.77 2.95
C ALA A 51 -21.58 23.32 4.33
N GLN A 52 -22.43 23.41 5.36
CA GLN A 52 -22.12 22.92 6.70
C GLN A 52 -21.84 21.42 6.70
N THR A 53 -22.69 20.64 6.04
CA THR A 53 -22.51 19.18 5.90
C THR A 53 -21.21 18.85 5.17
N SER A 54 -20.88 19.60 4.12
CA SER A 54 -19.62 19.43 3.38
C SER A 54 -18.39 19.70 4.25
N SER A 55 -18.42 20.74 5.09
CA SER A 55 -17.35 21.04 6.06
C SER A 55 -17.16 19.91 7.09
N GLU A 56 -18.26 19.34 7.59
CA GLU A 56 -18.21 18.21 8.53
C GLU A 56 -17.61 16.95 7.87
N LEU A 57 -17.99 16.65 6.63
CA LEU A 57 -17.44 15.52 5.87
C LEU A 57 -15.96 15.71 5.55
N THR A 58 -15.52 16.93 5.22
CA THR A 58 -14.10 17.26 5.03
C THR A 58 -13.31 17.01 6.32
N ASN A 59 -13.82 17.45 7.47
CA ASN A 59 -13.19 17.20 8.77
C ASN A 59 -13.05 15.70 9.09
N GLN A 60 -14.10 14.92 8.83
CA GLN A 60 -14.04 13.46 8.95
C GLN A 60 -13.01 12.84 7.99
N GLY A 61 -12.92 13.35 6.77
CA GLY A 61 -11.91 12.95 5.78
C GLY A 61 -10.48 13.19 6.27
N ILE A 62 -10.19 14.38 6.80
CA ILE A 62 -8.87 14.71 7.38
C ILE A 62 -8.54 13.75 8.53
N GLN A 63 -9.49 13.46 9.42
CA GLN A 63 -9.26 12.52 10.52
C GLN A 63 -8.95 11.09 10.03
N ALA A 64 -9.64 10.63 8.99
CA ALA A 64 -9.39 9.32 8.38
C ALA A 64 -8.00 9.25 7.72
N VAL A 65 -7.57 10.32 7.06
CA VAL A 65 -6.22 10.43 6.48
C VAL A 65 -5.15 10.40 7.57
N ASN A 66 -5.29 11.18 8.64
CA ASN A 66 -4.36 11.18 9.78
C ASN A 66 -4.24 9.80 10.43
N THR A 67 -5.35 9.08 10.57
CA THR A 67 -5.35 7.71 11.10
C THR A 67 -4.60 6.75 10.16
N SER A 68 -4.82 6.90 8.85
CA SER A 68 -4.14 6.10 7.83
C SER A 68 -2.64 6.38 7.78
N GLN A 69 -2.22 7.63 7.98
CA GLN A 69 -0.81 8.01 8.07
C GLN A 69 -0.12 7.30 9.25
N GLY A 70 -0.74 7.29 10.43
CA GLY A 70 -0.21 6.56 11.58
C GLY A 70 -0.10 5.04 11.35
N ALA A 71 -1.03 4.45 10.59
CA ALA A 71 -0.95 3.04 10.19
C ALA A 71 0.21 2.78 9.22
N ILE A 72 0.45 3.69 8.27
CA ILE A 72 1.59 3.61 7.35
C ILE A 72 2.93 3.77 8.09
N ASP A 73 3.03 4.64 9.09
CA ASP A 73 4.22 4.73 9.95
C ASP A 73 4.49 3.42 10.71
N GLY A 74 3.42 2.71 11.11
CA GLY A 74 3.51 1.33 11.62
C GLY A 74 4.08 0.37 10.58
N LEU A 75 3.50 0.37 9.38
CA LEU A 75 3.94 -0.48 8.27
C LEU A 75 5.42 -0.25 7.91
N VAL A 76 5.87 1.00 7.87
CA VAL A 76 7.28 1.34 7.59
C VAL A 76 8.21 0.75 8.64
N ARG A 77 7.82 0.75 9.93
CA ARG A 77 8.59 0.11 11.00
C ARG A 77 8.68 -1.40 10.81
N ASP A 78 7.56 -2.05 10.50
CA ASP A 78 7.50 -3.50 10.26
C ASP A 78 8.35 -3.91 9.05
N ILE A 79 8.33 -3.10 7.99
CA ILE A 79 9.18 -3.26 6.80
C ILE A 79 10.67 -3.22 7.18
N ASN A 80 11.08 -2.25 8.00
CA ASN A 80 12.47 -2.15 8.45
C ASN A 80 12.89 -3.38 9.28
N ASP A 81 12.03 -3.88 10.17
CA ASP A 81 12.31 -5.10 10.93
C ASP A 81 12.45 -6.32 10.01
N ALA A 82 11.56 -6.46 9.03
CA ALA A 82 11.62 -7.54 8.06
C ALA A 82 12.91 -7.53 7.22
N LEU A 83 13.37 -6.35 6.78
CA LEU A 83 14.65 -6.20 6.07
C LEU A 83 15.84 -6.58 6.95
N ASN A 84 15.83 -6.20 8.23
CA ASN A 84 16.89 -6.57 9.18
C ASN A 84 16.95 -8.10 9.36
N ARG A 85 15.80 -8.75 9.58
CA ARG A 85 15.70 -10.21 9.70
C ARG A 85 16.14 -10.95 8.44
N ALA A 86 15.79 -10.42 7.27
CA ALA A 86 16.26 -10.97 6.00
C ALA A 86 17.79 -10.92 5.88
N GLY A 87 18.40 -9.80 6.31
CA GLY A 87 19.86 -9.67 6.37
C GLY A 87 20.52 -10.61 7.39
N GLU A 88 19.90 -10.86 8.53
CA GLU A 88 20.38 -11.87 9.49
C GLU A 88 20.29 -13.30 8.94
N LEU A 89 19.22 -13.60 8.20
CA LEU A 89 19.05 -14.89 7.54
C LEU A 89 20.11 -15.11 6.45
N GLU A 90 20.41 -14.09 5.63
CA GLU A 90 21.48 -14.16 4.63
C GLU A 90 22.85 -14.45 5.28
N LYS A 91 23.20 -13.75 6.36
CA LYS A 91 24.44 -14.03 7.13
C LYS A 91 24.46 -15.44 7.70
N SER A 92 23.33 -15.93 8.20
CA SER A 92 23.22 -17.28 8.76
C SER A 92 23.40 -18.34 7.67
N SER A 93 22.86 -18.11 6.47
CA SER A 93 23.06 -18.97 5.30
C SER A 93 24.51 -19.03 4.88
N GLU A 94 25.23 -17.91 4.88
CA GLU A 94 26.66 -17.86 4.57
C GLU A 94 27.50 -18.63 5.60
N ALA A 95 27.16 -18.52 6.88
CA ALA A 95 27.80 -19.30 7.93
C ALA A 95 27.57 -20.81 7.76
N ILE A 96 26.34 -21.21 7.39
CA ILE A 96 26.02 -22.62 7.09
C ILE A 96 26.83 -23.11 5.89
N ALA A 97 26.94 -22.33 4.82
CA ALA A 97 27.72 -22.69 3.63
C ALA A 97 29.20 -22.94 3.98
N SER A 98 29.80 -22.08 4.82
CA SER A 98 31.17 -22.27 5.30
C SER A 98 31.35 -23.56 6.11
N VAL A 99 30.37 -23.92 6.96
CA VAL A 99 30.40 -25.18 7.71
C VAL A 99 30.28 -26.38 6.77
N LEU A 100 29.44 -26.31 5.74
CA LEU A 100 29.30 -27.37 4.73
C LEU A 100 30.60 -27.60 3.96
N GLU A 101 31.34 -26.53 3.63
CA GLU A 101 32.66 -26.64 3.01
C GLU A 101 33.64 -27.42 3.89
N VAL A 102 33.65 -27.16 5.21
CA VAL A 102 34.47 -27.93 6.17
C VAL A 102 34.06 -29.40 6.20
N ILE A 103 32.76 -29.71 6.22
CA ILE A 103 32.26 -31.10 6.23
C ILE A 103 32.65 -31.82 4.93
N ARG A 104 32.51 -31.15 3.78
CA ARG A 104 32.92 -31.68 2.47
C ARG A 104 34.40 -32.03 2.45
N ASN A 105 35.25 -31.13 2.96
CA ASN A 105 36.69 -31.35 3.08
C ASN A 105 37.01 -32.54 4.01
N ILE A 106 36.31 -32.68 5.15
CA ILE A 106 36.47 -33.83 6.05
C ILE A 106 36.06 -35.13 5.36
N ALA A 107 34.94 -35.13 4.64
CA ALA A 107 34.46 -36.30 3.93
C ALA A 107 35.44 -36.72 2.81
N GLU A 108 36.03 -35.76 2.08
CA GLU A 108 37.07 -36.04 1.09
C GLU A 108 38.34 -36.63 1.71
N GLN A 109 38.81 -36.06 2.82
CA GLN A 109 39.95 -36.61 3.55
C GLN A 109 39.67 -38.01 4.09
N THR A 110 38.46 -38.24 4.59
CA THR A 110 38.02 -39.55 5.08
C THR A 110 37.97 -40.57 3.94
N ASN A 111 37.50 -40.16 2.76
CA ASN A 111 37.48 -40.99 1.56
C ASN A 111 38.92 -41.38 1.12
N LEU A 112 39.86 -40.43 1.14
CA LEU A 112 41.27 -40.69 0.85
C LEU A 112 41.94 -41.61 1.88
N LEU A 113 41.64 -41.41 3.17
CA LEU A 113 42.12 -42.28 4.25
C LEU A 113 41.59 -43.72 4.09
N ALA A 114 40.30 -43.87 3.77
CA ALA A 114 39.68 -45.17 3.52
C ALA A 114 40.30 -45.87 2.30
N LEU A 115 40.58 -45.13 1.22
CA LEU A 115 41.26 -45.66 0.05
C LEU A 115 42.66 -46.19 0.40
N ASN A 116 43.45 -45.43 1.16
CA ASN A 116 44.77 -45.88 1.61
C ASN A 116 44.69 -47.13 2.50
N ALA A 117 43.68 -47.20 3.38
CA ALA A 117 43.44 -48.37 4.22
C ALA A 117 43.05 -49.61 3.39
N ALA A 118 42.22 -49.44 2.34
CA ALA A 118 41.85 -50.51 1.43
C ALA A 118 43.07 -51.06 0.65
N ILE A 119 43.97 -50.16 0.20
CA ILE A 119 45.23 -50.54 -0.46
C ILE A 119 46.12 -51.35 0.49
N GLU A 120 46.30 -50.90 1.73
CA GLU A 120 47.16 -51.61 2.69
C GLU A 120 46.54 -52.94 3.15
N ALA A 121 45.20 -53.00 3.27
CA ALA A 121 44.49 -54.24 3.53
C ALA A 121 44.67 -55.27 2.39
N ALA A 122 44.63 -54.84 1.13
CA ALA A 122 44.94 -55.70 -0.01
C ALA A 122 46.39 -56.21 0.02
N ARG A 123 47.32 -55.36 0.46
CA ARG A 123 48.74 -55.70 0.61
C ARG A 123 49.01 -56.75 1.69
N ALA A 124 48.22 -56.75 2.76
CA ALA A 124 48.28 -57.74 3.84
C ALA A 124 47.68 -59.11 3.47
N GLY A 125 47.06 -59.25 2.29
CA GLY A 125 46.50 -60.52 1.81
C GLY A 125 45.35 -61.04 2.69
N GLU A 126 45.36 -62.33 3.02
CA GLU A 126 44.30 -62.96 3.84
C GLU A 126 44.13 -62.31 5.23
N GLN A 127 45.23 -61.80 5.83
CA GLN A 127 45.17 -61.14 7.14
C GLN A 127 44.48 -59.77 7.10
N GLY A 128 44.41 -59.14 5.92
CA GLY A 128 43.79 -57.82 5.73
C GLY A 128 42.31 -57.85 5.38
N ARG A 129 41.70 -59.03 5.18
CA ARG A 129 40.31 -59.15 4.71
C ARG A 129 39.28 -58.40 5.56
N GLY A 130 39.39 -58.48 6.88
CA GLY A 130 38.48 -57.77 7.79
C GLY A 130 38.65 -56.25 7.69
N PHE A 131 39.88 -55.76 7.54
CA PHE A 131 40.18 -54.35 7.36
C PHE A 131 39.71 -53.82 6.01
N ALA A 132 39.78 -54.62 4.94
CA ALA A 132 39.30 -54.25 3.62
C ALA A 132 37.78 -53.95 3.62
N VAL A 133 36.99 -54.78 4.29
CA VAL A 133 35.52 -54.57 4.41
C VAL A 133 35.21 -53.27 5.16
N VAL A 134 35.92 -53.00 6.26
CA VAL A 134 35.74 -51.76 7.02
C VAL A 134 36.15 -50.55 6.18
N ALA A 135 37.25 -50.64 5.43
CA ALA A 135 37.70 -49.55 4.57
C ALA A 135 36.68 -49.21 3.48
N ASP A 136 36.07 -50.20 2.84
CA ASP A 136 35.01 -49.96 1.83
C ASP A 136 33.73 -49.35 2.43
N GLU A 137 33.35 -49.75 3.65
CA GLU A 137 32.20 -49.15 4.35
C GLU A 137 32.47 -47.69 4.71
N VAL A 138 33.66 -47.38 5.23
CA VAL A 138 34.06 -45.99 5.53
C VAL A 138 34.10 -45.15 4.25
N ARG A 139 34.58 -45.71 3.13
CA ARG A 139 34.58 -45.05 1.82
C ARG A 139 33.16 -44.72 1.37
N THR A 140 32.25 -45.67 1.50
CA THR A 140 30.83 -45.51 1.14
C THR A 140 30.16 -44.43 1.98
N LEU A 141 30.43 -44.40 3.30
CA LEU A 141 29.93 -43.36 4.21
C LEU A 141 30.50 -41.98 3.85
N ALA A 142 31.77 -41.89 3.48
CA ALA A 142 32.40 -40.65 3.06
C ALA A 142 31.77 -40.09 1.78
N THR A 143 31.56 -40.92 0.76
CA THR A 143 30.84 -40.52 -0.48
C THR A 143 29.43 -40.06 -0.19
N ARG A 144 28.65 -40.83 0.60
CA ARG A 144 27.29 -40.42 0.99
C ARG A 144 27.26 -39.10 1.74
N THR A 145 28.27 -38.83 2.58
CA THR A 145 28.40 -37.55 3.28
C THR A 145 28.64 -36.41 2.30
N GLN A 146 29.52 -36.59 1.30
CA GLN A 146 29.75 -35.58 0.25
C GLN A 146 28.47 -35.29 -0.54
N ASP A 147 27.76 -36.33 -0.97
CA ASP A 147 26.51 -36.18 -1.71
C ASP A 147 25.47 -35.39 -0.91
N SER A 148 25.29 -35.73 0.38
CA SER A 148 24.39 -34.97 1.26
C SER A 148 24.83 -33.51 1.46
N THR A 149 26.14 -33.24 1.58
CA THR A 149 26.61 -31.84 1.69
C THR A 149 26.33 -31.04 0.42
N ASN A 150 26.41 -31.64 -0.76
CA ASN A 150 26.09 -30.99 -2.03
C ASN A 150 24.59 -30.67 -2.16
N GLU A 151 23.73 -31.61 -1.73
CA GLU A 151 22.28 -31.37 -1.68
C GLU A 151 21.94 -30.22 -0.73
N ILE A 152 22.55 -30.17 0.46
CA ILE A 152 22.32 -29.09 1.42
C ILE A 152 22.84 -27.75 0.88
N GLU A 153 24.02 -27.72 0.24
CA GLU A 153 24.54 -26.50 -0.40
C GLU A 153 23.55 -25.94 -1.43
N THR A 154 23.01 -26.81 -2.29
CA THR A 154 21.98 -26.41 -3.28
C THR A 154 20.74 -25.83 -2.60
N MET A 155 20.29 -26.42 -1.50
CA MET A 155 19.15 -25.89 -0.72
C MET A 155 19.46 -24.53 -0.10
N ILE A 156 20.69 -24.31 0.38
CA ILE A 156 21.13 -23.03 0.95
C ILE A 156 21.24 -21.94 -0.12
N GLU A 157 21.74 -22.27 -1.32
CA GLU A 157 21.76 -21.35 -2.46
C GLU A 157 20.35 -20.91 -2.85
N GLN A 158 19.42 -21.86 -2.96
CA GLN A 158 18.02 -21.55 -3.25
C GLN A 158 17.38 -20.68 -2.16
N LEU A 159 17.71 -20.97 -0.89
CA LEU A 159 17.23 -20.15 0.23
C LEU A 159 17.76 -18.72 0.13
N LYS A 160 19.03 -18.52 -0.20
CA LYS A 160 19.63 -17.20 -0.40
C LYS A 160 18.91 -16.42 -1.51
N VAL A 161 18.64 -17.06 -2.65
CA VAL A 161 17.86 -16.45 -3.74
C VAL A 161 16.48 -16.01 -3.26
N ASN A 162 15.75 -16.89 -2.57
CA ASN A 162 14.39 -16.59 -2.09
C ASN A 162 14.38 -15.42 -1.07
N VAL A 163 15.40 -15.33 -0.22
CA VAL A 163 15.57 -14.23 0.74
C VAL A 163 15.83 -12.90 0.02
N GLN A 164 16.67 -12.91 -1.03
CA GLN A 164 16.94 -11.73 -1.83
C GLN A 164 15.70 -11.24 -2.60
N GLU A 165 14.93 -12.16 -3.19
CA GLU A 165 13.66 -11.83 -3.84
C GLU A 165 12.64 -11.24 -2.85
N SER A 166 12.51 -11.85 -1.68
CA SER A 166 11.64 -11.36 -0.60
C SER A 166 12.06 -9.96 -0.14
N SER A 167 13.36 -9.73 0.04
CA SER A 167 13.91 -8.42 0.42
C SER A 167 13.59 -7.35 -0.63
N ARG A 168 13.67 -7.69 -1.92
CA ARG A 168 13.31 -6.79 -3.01
C ARG A 168 11.81 -6.44 -3.00
N ALA A 169 10.93 -7.41 -2.74
CA ALA A 169 9.50 -7.16 -2.62
C ALA A 169 9.17 -6.27 -1.41
N ILE A 170 9.84 -6.48 -0.27
CA ILE A 170 9.72 -5.63 0.91
C ILE A 170 10.20 -4.20 0.62
N GLN A 171 11.32 -4.04 -0.09
CA GLN A 171 11.83 -2.72 -0.49
C GLN A 171 10.86 -1.99 -1.43
N ASN A 172 10.23 -2.68 -2.37
CA ASN A 172 9.18 -2.09 -3.20
C ASN A 172 7.97 -1.65 -2.35
N SER A 173 7.60 -2.44 -1.35
CA SER A 173 6.52 -2.09 -0.41
C SER A 173 6.85 -0.82 0.38
N ARG A 174 8.12 -0.61 0.72
CA ARG A 174 8.60 0.63 1.34
C ARG A 174 8.36 1.84 0.44
N ASN A 175 8.78 1.76 -0.82
CA ASN A 175 8.61 2.87 -1.77
C ASN A 175 7.12 3.22 -1.97
N ASN A 176 6.25 2.20 -1.99
CA ASN A 176 4.80 2.40 -2.05
C ASN A 176 4.25 3.07 -0.79
N ALA A 177 4.74 2.67 0.39
CA ALA A 177 4.40 3.33 1.65
C ALA A 177 4.82 4.80 1.65
N ASP A 178 6.05 5.11 1.24
CA ASP A 178 6.56 6.49 1.14
C ASP A 178 5.72 7.33 0.16
N THR A 179 5.32 6.75 -0.98
CA THR A 179 4.41 7.41 -1.94
C THR A 179 3.03 7.65 -1.33
N THR A 180 2.53 6.71 -0.53
CA THR A 180 1.24 6.84 0.16
C THR A 180 1.27 7.97 1.18
N VAL A 181 2.37 8.14 1.93
CA VAL A 181 2.56 9.28 2.83
C VAL A 181 2.53 10.60 2.06
N ALA A 182 3.26 10.70 0.95
CA ALA A 182 3.26 11.91 0.12
C ALA A 182 1.86 12.26 -0.40
N ASN A 183 1.07 11.26 -0.80
CA ASN A 183 -0.33 11.46 -1.21
C ASN A 183 -1.21 11.96 -0.06
N PHE A 184 -1.00 11.46 1.16
CA PHE A 184 -1.73 11.95 2.34
C PHE A 184 -1.42 13.40 2.64
N ASP A 185 -0.15 13.81 2.56
CA ASP A 185 0.25 15.20 2.75
C ASP A 185 -0.41 16.13 1.71
N GLU A 186 -0.54 15.68 0.46
CA GLU A 186 -1.24 16.42 -0.59
C GLU A 186 -2.75 16.55 -0.29
N VAL A 187 -3.40 15.46 0.15
CA VAL A 187 -4.83 15.47 0.50
C VAL A 187 -5.10 16.40 1.68
N ILE A 188 -4.27 16.37 2.73
CA ILE A 188 -4.40 17.28 3.88
C ILE A 188 -4.26 18.74 3.43
N ARG A 189 -3.32 19.04 2.53
CA ARG A 189 -3.14 20.39 1.97
C ARG A 189 -4.36 20.85 1.17
N ILE A 190 -4.94 19.98 0.35
CA ILE A 190 -6.15 20.30 -0.43
C ILE A 190 -7.33 20.59 0.50
N PHE A 191 -7.58 19.71 1.48
CA PHE A 191 -8.68 19.93 2.42
C PHE A 191 -8.46 21.16 3.31
N GLY A 192 -7.23 21.44 3.73
CA GLY A 192 -6.90 22.65 4.49
C GLY A 192 -7.17 23.93 3.71
N SER A 193 -7.02 23.92 2.37
CA SER A 193 -7.34 25.08 1.53
C SER A 193 -8.84 25.33 1.33
N LEU A 194 -9.70 24.38 1.74
CA LEU A 194 -11.16 24.56 1.71
C LEU A 194 -11.71 25.20 3.00
N GLU A 195 -10.89 25.30 4.05
CA GLU A 195 -11.25 25.99 5.31
C GLU A 195 -10.86 27.48 5.32
N GLU A 196 -10.02 27.94 4.38
CA GLU A 196 -9.71 29.37 4.16
C GLU A 196 -10.72 30.06 3.23
#